data_AF-A0A1P9X1E3-F1
#
_entry.id   AF-A0A1P9X1E3-F1
#
_cell.length_a   1.000
_cell.length_b   1.000
_cell.length_c   1.000
_cell.angle_alpha   90.00
_cell.angle_beta   90.00
_cell.angle_gamma   90.00
#
_symmetry.space_group_name_H-M   'P 1'
#
loop_
_entity.id
_entity.type
_entity.pdbx_description
1 polymer ?
#
loop_
_entity_poly.entity_id
_entity_poly.type
_entity_poly.pdbx_seq_one_letter_code
_entity_poly.pdbx_strand_id
1 'polypeptide(L)'
;MPIRKTRHISWPDGLSDRPGRSTHDLKQQIERILRWEPPEHWQLRDFETLSERVMMHTNQWVEAHDLQTFWHSSDATLGTLDALAQFADYANFADFCARNAAGEMVPAKPALFYRPHREVPAHWMTWILWASALVSVLISVLLWLKR
;
A
#
# COMPACT_ATOMS: atom_id res chain seq x y z
N MET A 1 -36.04 0.46 -0.34
CA MET A 1 -34.76 0.99 -0.86
C MET A 1 -34.53 2.37 -0.24
N PRO A 2 -33.55 2.57 0.65
CA PRO A 2 -33.21 3.91 1.11
C PRO A 2 -31.97 4.43 0.38
N ILE A 3 -32.14 5.62 -0.21
CA ILE A 3 -31.13 6.42 -0.90
C ILE A 3 -30.13 6.89 0.17
N ARG A 4 -28.85 6.51 0.04
CA ARG A 4 -27.76 6.99 0.91
C ARG A 4 -27.62 8.51 0.71
N LYS A 5 -28.00 9.25 1.74
CA LYS A 5 -27.81 10.71 1.84
C LYS A 5 -26.32 11.00 1.93
N THR A 6 -25.71 11.39 0.81
CA THR A 6 -24.36 11.97 0.76
C THR A 6 -24.35 13.22 1.63
N ARG A 7 -23.66 13.12 2.76
CA ARG A 7 -23.49 14.22 3.71
C ARG A 7 -22.50 15.19 3.08
N HIS A 8 -23.01 16.30 2.55
CA HIS A 8 -22.22 17.42 2.06
C HIS A 8 -21.39 17.97 3.23
N ILE A 9 -20.06 17.92 3.12
CA ILE A 9 -19.14 18.30 4.19
C ILE A 9 -19.00 19.83 4.16
N SER A 10 -19.49 20.50 5.20
CA SER A 10 -19.19 21.91 5.48
C SER A 10 -17.86 22.00 6.22
N TRP A 11 -16.83 22.52 5.57
CA TRP A 11 -15.52 22.74 6.18
C TRP A 11 -15.52 24.05 6.99
N PRO A 12 -14.82 24.12 8.13
CA PRO A 12 -14.67 25.36 8.89
C PRO A 12 -13.94 26.43 8.05
N ASP A 13 -14.50 27.65 8.07
CA ASP A 13 -14.07 28.80 7.30
C ASP A 13 -12.59 29.15 7.58
N GLY A 14 -11.70 28.74 6.69
CA GLY A 14 -10.26 28.98 6.80
C GLY A 14 -9.38 27.93 6.10
N LEU A 15 -9.91 26.73 5.85
CA LEU A 15 -9.20 25.66 5.13
C LEU A 15 -9.42 25.75 3.61
N SER A 16 -9.13 26.91 3.02
CA SER A 16 -9.13 27.11 1.56
C SER A 16 -7.78 26.71 0.94
N ASP A 17 -7.14 25.65 1.44
CA ASP A 17 -6.08 24.98 0.68
C ASP A 17 -6.65 23.68 0.14
N ARG A 18 -6.50 23.47 -1.16
CA ARG A 18 -7.34 22.57 -1.96
C ARG A 18 -7.37 21.16 -1.34
N PRO A 19 -8.53 20.48 -1.26
CA PRO A 19 -8.62 19.12 -0.71
C PRO A 19 -7.65 18.12 -1.39
N GLY A 20 -7.22 18.41 -2.62
CA GLY A 20 -6.19 17.63 -3.33
C GLY A 20 -4.76 17.75 -2.78
N ARG A 21 -4.40 18.81 -2.04
CA ARG A 21 -3.06 18.97 -1.45
C ARG A 21 -2.94 18.12 -0.18
N SER A 22 -3.93 18.16 0.70
CA SER A 22 -3.93 17.38 1.94
C SER A 22 -3.95 15.86 1.68
N THR A 23 -4.66 15.40 0.65
CA THR A 23 -4.65 13.97 0.29
C THR A 23 -3.31 13.53 -0.28
N HIS A 24 -2.64 14.38 -1.05
CA HIS A 24 -1.28 14.12 -1.53
C HIS A 24 -0.27 14.04 -0.39
N ASP A 25 -0.35 14.97 0.57
CA ASP A 25 0.56 14.98 1.73
C ASP A 25 0.34 13.74 2.62
N LEU A 26 -0.91 13.29 2.76
CA LEU A 26 -1.25 12.06 3.47
C LEU A 26 -0.63 10.83 2.78
N LYS A 27 -0.72 10.72 1.44
CA LYS A 27 -0.08 9.64 0.68
C LYS A 27 1.42 9.62 0.92
N GLN A 28 2.09 10.76 0.81
CA GLN A 28 3.53 10.87 1.06
C GLN A 28 3.92 10.46 2.48
N GLN A 29 3.12 10.84 3.48
CA GLN A 29 3.36 10.43 4.86
C GLN A 29 3.26 8.91 5.01
N ILE A 30 2.25 8.28 4.40
CA ILE A 30 2.05 6.83 4.47
C ILE A 30 3.15 6.09 3.72
N GLU A 31 3.53 6.54 2.53
CA GLU A 31 4.65 5.99 1.75
C GLU A 31 5.95 6.04 2.56
N ARG A 32 6.19 7.13 3.30
CA ARG A 32 7.34 7.28 4.20
C ARG A 32 7.31 6.30 5.37
N ILE A 33 6.12 6.04 5.93
CA ILE A 33 5.92 5.05 7.00
C ILE A 33 6.18 3.64 6.47
N LEU A 34 5.62 3.31 5.30
CA LEU A 34 5.70 1.97 4.72
C LEU A 34 7.10 1.63 4.21
N ARG A 35 7.84 2.62 3.69
CA ARG A 35 9.16 2.44 3.06
C ARG A 35 9.16 1.38 1.96
N TRP A 36 8.05 1.29 1.23
CA TRP A 36 7.88 0.38 0.09
C TRP A 36 8.50 0.99 -1.17
N GLU A 37 8.44 0.23 -2.28
CA GLU A 37 8.71 0.80 -3.60
C GLU A 37 7.73 1.94 -3.91
N PRO A 38 8.02 2.82 -4.88
CA PRO A 38 7.10 3.87 -5.28
C PRO A 38 5.70 3.32 -5.65
N PRO A 39 4.62 4.04 -5.33
CA PRO A 39 3.25 3.56 -5.51
C PRO A 39 2.90 3.23 -6.96
N GLU A 40 3.65 3.74 -7.95
CA GLU A 40 3.48 3.38 -9.36
C GLU A 40 3.74 1.89 -9.64
N HIS A 41 4.47 1.20 -8.75
CA HIS A 41 4.79 -0.22 -8.87
C HIS A 41 3.89 -1.12 -8.03
N TRP A 42 2.99 -0.53 -7.23
CA TRP A 42 2.13 -1.29 -6.34
C TRP A 42 1.09 -2.07 -7.14
N GLN A 43 0.94 -3.34 -6.78
CA GLN A 43 -0.11 -4.22 -7.27
C GLN A 43 -1.26 -4.28 -6.26
N LEU A 44 -2.40 -4.82 -6.68
CA LEU A 44 -3.56 -4.99 -5.79
C LEU A 44 -3.20 -5.68 -4.46
N ARG A 45 -2.28 -6.65 -4.50
CA ARG A 45 -1.76 -7.34 -3.32
C ARG A 45 -1.03 -6.42 -2.32
N ASP A 46 -0.32 -5.41 -2.81
CA ASP A 46 0.33 -4.43 -1.94
C ASP A 46 -0.74 -3.59 -1.21
N PHE A 47 -1.83 -3.26 -1.89
CA PHE A 47 -2.99 -2.61 -1.27
C PHE A 47 -3.76 -3.52 -0.30
N GLU A 48 -3.84 -4.83 -0.56
CA GLU A 48 -4.37 -5.81 0.41
C GLU A 48 -3.51 -5.86 1.67
N THR A 49 -2.18 -5.84 1.50
CA THR A 49 -1.24 -5.80 2.63
C THR A 49 -1.38 -4.49 3.42
N LEU A 50 -1.58 -3.37 2.73
CA LEU A 50 -1.84 -2.08 3.38
C LEU A 50 -3.17 -2.10 4.14
N SER A 51 -4.23 -2.63 3.52
CA SER A 51 -5.55 -2.81 4.15
C SER A 51 -5.44 -3.59 5.45
N GLU A 52 -4.73 -4.72 5.44
CA GLU A 52 -4.51 -5.54 6.62
C GLU A 52 -3.78 -4.77 7.74
N ARG A 53 -2.75 -3.99 7.38
CA ARG A 53 -2.01 -3.17 8.35
C ARG A 53 -2.85 -2.05 8.96
N VAL A 54 -3.62 -1.36 8.12
CA VAL A 54 -4.55 -0.33 8.57
C VAL A 54 -5.53 -0.96 9.56
N MET A 55 -6.13 -2.11 9.21
CA MET A 55 -7.00 -2.85 10.11
C MET A 55 -6.31 -3.23 11.43
N MET A 56 -5.10 -3.77 11.40
CA MET A 56 -4.37 -4.12 12.63
C MET A 56 -4.08 -2.92 13.52
N HIS A 57 -3.84 -1.74 12.94
CA HIS A 57 -3.46 -0.54 13.68
C HIS A 57 -4.66 0.29 14.17
N THR A 58 -5.70 0.40 13.36
CA THR A 58 -6.84 1.29 13.59
C THR A 58 -8.13 0.54 13.92
N ASN A 59 -8.14 -0.79 13.77
CA ASN A 59 -9.32 -1.64 13.88
C ASN A 59 -10.44 -1.24 12.88
N GLN A 60 -10.07 -0.59 11.77
CA GLN A 60 -10.99 -0.22 10.69
C GLN A 60 -10.62 -0.96 9.40
N TRP A 61 -11.62 -1.61 8.80
CA TRP A 61 -11.43 -2.24 7.49
C TRP A 61 -11.53 -1.20 6.39
N VAL A 62 -10.55 -1.20 5.50
CA VAL A 62 -10.58 -0.44 4.26
C VAL A 62 -10.32 -1.40 3.10
N GLU A 63 -11.15 -1.41 2.08
CA GLU A 63 -10.97 -2.33 0.96
C GLU A 63 -9.72 -1.97 0.13
N ALA A 64 -9.00 -2.99 -0.33
CA ALA A 64 -7.79 -2.82 -1.14
C ALA A 64 -8.07 -2.04 -2.45
N HIS A 65 -9.23 -2.27 -3.07
CA HIS A 65 -9.63 -1.55 -4.28
C HIS A 65 -9.91 -0.06 -4.03
N ASP A 66 -10.47 0.27 -2.86
CA ASP A 66 -10.69 1.66 -2.46
C ASP A 66 -9.35 2.37 -2.18
N LEU A 67 -8.41 1.67 -1.53
CA LEU A 67 -7.04 2.17 -1.36
C LEU A 67 -6.35 2.38 -2.72
N GLN A 68 -6.47 1.42 -3.64
CA GLN A 68 -5.90 1.55 -4.98
C GLN A 68 -6.48 2.77 -5.72
N THR A 69 -7.80 2.93 -5.68
CA THR A 69 -8.50 4.07 -6.28
C THR A 69 -8.00 5.37 -5.66
N PHE A 70 -7.92 5.43 -4.33
CA PHE A 70 -7.38 6.58 -3.62
C PHE A 70 -5.97 6.94 -4.08
N TRP A 71 -5.07 5.97 -4.23
CA TRP A 71 -3.69 6.25 -4.67
C TRP A 71 -3.64 6.86 -6.07
N HIS A 72 -4.51 6.43 -7.00
CA HIS A 72 -4.50 6.92 -8.38
C HIS A 72 -5.32 8.20 -8.62
N SER A 73 -6.52 8.30 -8.06
CA SER A 73 -7.45 9.40 -8.32
C SER A 73 -7.54 10.41 -7.17
N SER A 74 -6.93 10.12 -6.01
CA SER A 74 -7.12 10.87 -4.76
C SER A 74 -8.58 10.91 -4.28
N ASP A 75 -9.44 10.04 -4.83
CA ASP A 75 -10.82 9.90 -4.42
C ASP A 75 -10.92 8.84 -3.32
N ALA A 76 -11.48 9.22 -2.18
CA ALA A 76 -11.64 8.34 -1.03
C ALA A 76 -12.81 8.79 -0.17
N THR A 77 -13.43 7.83 0.50
CA THR A 77 -14.42 8.14 1.53
C THR A 77 -13.75 8.76 2.75
N LEU A 78 -14.50 9.57 3.51
CA LEU A 78 -13.99 10.14 4.76
C LEU A 78 -13.53 9.07 5.74
N GLY A 79 -14.22 7.92 5.80
CA GLY A 79 -13.82 6.80 6.65
C GLY A 79 -12.46 6.21 6.25
N THR A 80 -12.19 6.12 4.95
CA THR A 80 -10.88 5.70 4.43
C THR A 80 -9.79 6.71 4.80
N LEU A 81 -10.05 8.01 4.65
CA LEU A 81 -9.10 9.06 5.01
C LEU A 81 -8.80 9.09 6.52
N ASP A 82 -9.82 8.91 7.35
CA ASP A 82 -9.66 8.84 8.80
C ASP A 82 -8.86 7.60 9.22
N ALA A 83 -9.13 6.43 8.63
CA ALA A 83 -8.37 5.21 8.88
C ALA A 83 -6.89 5.38 8.48
N LEU A 84 -6.62 6.01 7.34
CA LEU A 84 -5.27 6.26 6.86
C LEU A 84 -4.54 7.32 7.72
N ALA A 85 -5.25 8.35 8.20
CA ALA A 85 -4.70 9.32 9.13
C ALA A 85 -4.36 8.67 10.48
N GLN A 86 -5.22 7.80 11.00
CA GLN A 86 -4.97 7.02 12.22
C GLN A 86 -3.83 6.02 12.07
N PHE A 87 -3.67 5.43 10.88
CA PHE A 87 -2.51 4.62 10.56
C PHE A 87 -1.20 5.43 10.62
N ALA A 88 -1.26 6.74 10.33
CA ALA A 88 -0.15 7.67 10.45
C ALA A 88 -0.02 8.34 11.83
N ASP A 89 -0.66 7.79 12.87
CA ASP A 89 -0.68 8.30 14.26
C ASP A 89 -1.41 9.65 14.46
N TYR A 90 -2.35 10.01 13.59
CA TYR A 90 -3.24 11.17 13.77
C TYR A 90 -4.62 10.76 14.29
N ALA A 91 -5.36 11.66 14.94
CA ALA A 91 -6.68 11.30 15.48
C ALA A 91 -7.73 11.03 14.38
N ASN A 92 -7.68 11.82 13.31
CA ASN A 92 -8.55 11.75 12.14
C ASN A 92 -7.95 12.61 11.01
N PHE A 93 -8.58 12.64 9.83
CA PHE A 93 -8.08 13.38 8.69
C PHE A 93 -8.09 14.91 8.91
N ALA A 94 -9.01 15.43 9.72
CA ALA A 94 -9.04 16.85 10.04
C ALA A 94 -7.87 17.25 10.96
N ASP A 95 -7.51 16.42 11.94
CA ASP A 95 -6.33 16.58 12.80
C ASP A 95 -5.05 16.54 11.96
N PHE A 96 -4.96 15.62 10.99
CA PHE A 96 -3.87 15.60 10.02
C PHE A 96 -3.75 16.92 9.25
N CYS A 97 -4.85 17.41 8.67
CA CYS A 97 -4.86 18.68 7.93
C CYS A 97 -4.40 19.85 8.80
N ALA A 98 -4.90 19.93 10.05
CA ALA A 98 -4.57 21.00 10.98
C ALA A 98 -3.07 21.01 11.35
N ARG A 99 -2.50 19.84 11.67
CA ARG A 99 -1.09 19.71 12.05
C ARG A 99 -0.14 19.92 10.87
N ASN A 100 -0.50 19.43 9.69
CA ASN A 100 0.29 19.64 8.49
C ASN A 100 0.29 21.13 8.07
N ALA A 101 -0.84 21.82 8.20
CA ALA A 101 -0.91 23.27 7.99
C ALA A 101 -0.07 24.06 9.01
N ALA A 102 0.08 23.55 10.24
CA ALA A 102 0.95 24.12 11.26
C ALA A 102 2.45 23.78 11.08
N GLY A 103 2.80 22.96 10.08
CA GLY A 103 4.17 22.49 9.85
C GLY A 103 4.64 21.43 10.85
N GLU A 104 3.74 20.90 11.67
CA GLU A 104 4.03 19.86 12.65
C GLU A 104 3.90 18.49 11.98
N MET A 105 4.94 18.09 11.26
CA MET A 105 5.05 16.73 10.74
C MET A 105 5.41 15.80 11.89
N VAL A 106 4.48 14.93 12.28
CA VAL A 106 4.76 13.90 13.27
C VAL A 106 5.83 12.98 12.67
N PRO A 107 6.98 12.78 13.35
CA PRO A 107 8.01 11.88 12.88
C PRO A 107 7.40 10.48 12.81
N ALA A 108 7.33 9.95 11.58
CA ALA A 108 6.84 8.60 11.31
C ALA A 108 7.54 7.61 12.25
N LYS A 109 6.77 6.96 13.13
CA LYS A 109 7.28 5.88 13.95
C LYS A 109 7.85 4.82 13.00
N PRO A 110 9.08 4.30 13.24
CA PRO A 110 9.70 3.39 12.29
C PRO A 110 8.92 2.07 12.28
N ALA A 111 7.98 1.95 11.33
CA ALA A 111 7.40 0.67 10.99
C ALA A 111 8.53 -0.21 10.45
N LEU A 112 8.62 -1.41 11.01
CA LEU A 112 9.58 -2.45 10.62
C LEU A 112 9.65 -2.55 9.10
N PHE A 113 10.85 -2.45 8.56
CA PHE A 113 11.14 -2.62 7.13
C PHE A 113 10.50 -3.92 6.64
N TYR A 114 9.39 -3.81 5.92
CA TYR A 114 8.81 -4.93 5.23
C TYR A 114 9.23 -4.82 3.78
N ARG A 115 10.13 -5.72 3.35
CA ARG A 115 10.28 -5.98 1.93
C ARG A 115 8.94 -6.54 1.47
N PRO A 116 8.25 -5.92 0.49
CA PRO A 116 7.13 -6.58 -0.15
C PRO A 116 7.62 -7.97 -0.54
N HIS A 117 6.97 -9.01 -0.02
CA HIS A 117 7.38 -10.38 -0.27
C HIS A 117 7.01 -10.64 -1.73
N ARG A 118 7.94 -10.34 -2.65
CA ARG A 118 7.91 -10.94 -3.97
C ARG A 118 8.02 -12.43 -3.72
N GLU A 119 6.89 -13.11 -3.72
CA GLU A 119 6.84 -14.56 -3.88
C GLU A 119 7.60 -14.83 -5.17
N VAL A 120 8.83 -15.30 -5.02
CA VAL A 120 9.58 -15.85 -6.15
C VAL A 120 8.64 -16.88 -6.74
N PRO A 121 8.17 -16.72 -7.99
CA PRO A 121 7.09 -17.55 -8.46
C PRO A 121 7.56 -18.99 -8.41
N ALA A 122 6.93 -19.84 -7.59
CA ALA A 122 7.44 -21.18 -7.26
C ALA A 122 7.68 -22.05 -8.51
N HIS A 123 7.03 -21.70 -9.64
CA HIS A 123 7.25 -22.33 -10.93
C HIS A 123 8.69 -22.18 -11.47
N TRP A 124 9.41 -21.10 -11.16
CA TRP A 124 10.81 -20.94 -11.59
C TRP A 124 11.75 -21.95 -10.93
N MET A 125 11.48 -22.31 -9.67
CA MET A 125 12.23 -23.36 -8.98
C MET A 125 12.05 -24.72 -9.65
N THR A 126 10.83 -25.05 -10.10
CA THR A 126 10.58 -26.29 -10.83
C THR A 126 11.35 -26.30 -12.16
N TRP A 127 11.32 -25.22 -12.94
CA TRP A 127 12.08 -25.13 -14.20
C TRP A 127 13.59 -25.31 -14.01
N ILE A 128 14.18 -24.71 -12.97
CA ILE A 128 15.61 -24.85 -12.66
C ILE A 128 15.95 -26.31 -12.29
N LEU A 129 15.09 -26.97 -11.50
CA LEU A 129 15.30 -28.35 -11.10
C LEU A 129 15.25 -29.31 -12.30
N TRP A 130 14.26 -29.11 -13.19
CA TRP A 130 14.13 -29.88 -14.44
C TRP A 130 15.30 -29.65 -15.40
N ALA A 131 15.77 -28.41 -15.54
CA ALA A 131 16.94 -28.09 -16.37
C ALA A 131 18.21 -28.80 -15.87
N SER A 132 18.43 -28.84 -14.56
CA SER A 132 19.56 -29.56 -13.96
C SER A 132 19.49 -31.08 -14.22
N ALA A 133 18.31 -31.68 -14.05
CA ALA A 133 18.12 -33.10 -14.33
C ALA A 133 18.37 -33.44 -15.81
N LEU A 134 17.87 -32.61 -16.73
CA LEU A 134 18.09 -32.77 -18.17
C LEU A 134 19.57 -32.70 -18.53
N VAL A 135 20.30 -31.72 -18.01
CA VAL A 135 21.75 -31.59 -18.25
C VAL A 135 22.50 -32.81 -17.74
N SER A 136 22.17 -33.33 -16.56
CA SER A 136 22.81 -34.53 -16.00
C SER A 136 22.56 -35.78 -16.84
N VAL A 137 21.33 -35.96 -17.35
CA VAL A 137 21.00 -37.06 -18.26
C VAL A 137 21.74 -36.92 -19.58
N LEU A 138 21.80 -35.70 -20.14
CA LEU A 138 22.46 -35.43 -21.41
C LEU A 138 23.97 -35.74 -21.34
N ILE A 139 24.64 -35.34 -20.24
CA ILE A 139 26.05 -35.65 -19.99
C ILE A 139 26.26 -37.16 -19.87
N SER A 140 25.37 -37.86 -19.16
CA SER A 140 25.47 -39.32 -18.97
C SER A 140 25.34 -40.07 -20.31
N VAL A 141 24.43 -39.64 -21.18
CA VAL A 141 24.23 -40.20 -22.53
C VAL A 141 25.44 -39.90 -23.42
N LEU A 142 25.97 -38.68 -23.39
CA LEU A 142 27.16 -38.30 -24.14
C LEU A 142 28.40 -39.11 -23.75
N LEU A 143 28.58 -39.38 -22.45
CA LEU A 143 29.67 -40.24 -21.95
C LEU A 143 29.52 -41.69 -22.42
N TRP A 144 28.29 -42.19 -22.52
CA TRP A 144 27.99 -43.52 -23.04
C TRP A 144 28.27 -43.64 -24.54
N LEU A 145 27.93 -42.62 -25.32
CA LEU A 145 28.18 -42.58 -26.77
C LEU A 145 29.66 -42.43 -27.13
N LYS A 146 30.48 -41.89 -26.23
CA LYS A 146 31.92 -41.72 -26.43
C LYS A 146 32.75 -42.96 -26.04
N ARG A 147 32.14 -43.96 -25.41
CA ARG A 147 32.77 -45.19 -24.96
C ARG A 147 32.56 -46.31 -25.96
#